data_AF-A0A0G0MPG5-F1
#
_entry.id   AF-A0A0G0MPG5-F1
#
_cell.length_a   1.000
_cell.length_b   1.000
_cell.length_c   1.000
_cell.angle_alpha   90.00
_cell.angle_beta   90.00
_cell.angle_gamma   90.00
#
_symmetry.space_group_name_H-M   'P 1'
#
loop_
_entity.id
_entity.type
_entity.pdbx_description
1 polymer ?
#
loop_
_entity_poly.entity_id
_entity_poly.type
_entity_poly.pdbx_seq_one_letter_code
_entity_poly.pdbx_strand_id
1 'polypeptide(L)'
;MPSILLSLPVLFIKFWYIETPIRLFKLFADINHSVIQILSLPLLIRTFFKPIKNEYRKGLVAFSIGMGIVVKTALIFVDLIIFGFIIFLEFLVFILFIWWPFITITILFL
;
A
#
# COMPACT_ATOMS: atom_id res chain seq x y z
N MET A 1 -31.25 -29.35 -9.03
CA MET A 1 -31.50 -27.97 -8.55
C MET A 1 -31.53 -27.82 -7.01
N PRO A 2 -32.05 -28.76 -6.18
CA PRO A 2 -32.03 -28.56 -4.71
C PRO A 2 -30.63 -28.66 -4.07
N SER A 3 -29.68 -29.34 -4.73
CA SER A 3 -28.29 -29.50 -4.26
C SER A 3 -27.50 -28.20 -4.17
N ILE A 4 -27.84 -27.18 -4.99
CA ILE A 4 -27.14 -25.89 -5.00
C ILE A 4 -27.61 -25.00 -3.82
N LEU A 5 -28.90 -25.05 -3.48
CA LEU A 5 -29.43 -24.27 -2.35
C LEU A 5 -28.83 -24.74 -1.02
N LEU A 6 -28.60 -26.05 -0.87
CA LEU A 6 -27.96 -26.63 0.32
C LEU A 6 -26.47 -26.27 0.44
N SER A 7 -25.78 -25.98 -0.66
CA SER A 7 -24.36 -25.62 -0.66
C SER A 7 -24.11 -24.11 -0.56
N LEU A 8 -25.13 -23.26 -0.69
CA LEU A 8 -25.01 -21.80 -0.61
C LEU A 8 -24.27 -21.29 0.63
N PRO A 9 -24.53 -21.79 1.86
CA PRO A 9 -23.81 -21.31 3.04
C PRO A 9 -22.30 -21.58 2.97
N VAL A 10 -21.93 -22.76 2.47
CA VAL A 10 -20.53 -23.16 2.30
C VAL A 10 -19.86 -22.34 1.20
N LEU A 11 -20.55 -22.16 0.07
CA LEU A 11 -20.07 -21.32 -1.04
C LEU A 11 -19.88 -19.87 -0.59
N PHE A 12 -20.80 -19.33 0.19
CA PHE A 12 -20.71 -17.98 0.74
C PHE A 12 -19.48 -17.81 1.63
N ILE A 13 -19.27 -18.72 2.59
CA ILE A 13 -18.11 -18.67 3.49
C ILE A 13 -16.81 -18.77 2.69
N LYS A 14 -16.73 -19.73 1.76
CA LYS A 14 -15.55 -19.91 0.90
C LYS A 14 -15.26 -18.67 0.07
N PHE A 15 -16.29 -18.10 -0.56
CA PHE A 15 -16.16 -16.90 -1.38
C PHE A 15 -15.70 -15.70 -0.54
N TRP A 16 -16.36 -15.45 0.60
CA TRP A 16 -16.14 -14.22 1.36
C TRP A 16 -14.87 -14.23 2.19
N TYR A 17 -14.51 -15.37 2.79
CA TYR A 17 -13.39 -15.45 3.74
C TYR A 17 -12.14 -16.11 3.19
N ILE A 18 -12.20 -16.72 2.01
CA ILE A 18 -11.04 -17.38 1.39
C ILE A 18 -10.74 -16.76 0.03
N GLU A 19 -11.66 -16.86 -0.93
CA GLU A 19 -11.36 -16.46 -2.31
C GLU A 19 -11.20 -14.94 -2.46
N THR A 20 -12.12 -14.16 -1.89
CA THR A 20 -12.11 -12.70 -2.03
C THR A 20 -10.96 -12.04 -1.25
N PRO A 21 -10.64 -12.41 0.00
CA PRO A 21 -9.50 -11.85 0.73
C PRO A 21 -8.18 -12.05 -0.01
N ILE A 22 -7.96 -13.22 -0.60
CA ILE A 22 -6.74 -13.50 -1.40
C ILE A 22 -6.65 -12.52 -2.58
N ARG A 23 -7.75 -12.29 -3.29
CA ARG A 23 -7.79 -11.31 -4.41
C ARG A 23 -7.60 -9.88 -3.91
N LEU A 24 -8.17 -9.55 -2.76
CA LEU A 24 -8.05 -8.23 -2.15
C LEU A 24 -6.60 -7.95 -1.70
N PHE A 25 -5.92 -8.92 -1.10
CA PHE A 25 -4.50 -8.80 -0.79
C PHE A 25 -3.64 -8.59 -2.04
N LYS A 26 -3.96 -9.29 -3.13
CA LYS A 26 -3.26 -9.08 -4.40
C LYS A 26 -3.47 -7.65 -4.92
N LEU A 27 -4.70 -7.13 -4.85
CA LEU A 27 -5.01 -5.75 -5.22
C LEU A 27 -4.20 -4.75 -4.37
N PHE A 28 -4.17 -4.92 -3.05
CA PHE A 28 -3.36 -4.06 -2.17
C PHE A 28 -1.87 -4.16 -2.48
N ALA A 29 -1.35 -5.35 -2.80
CA ALA A 29 0.04 -5.50 -3.20
C ALA A 29 0.35 -4.71 -4.49
N ASP A 30 -0.54 -4.79 -5.49
CA ASP A 30 -0.39 -4.07 -6.75
C ASP A 30 -0.47 -2.55 -6.53
N ILE A 31 -1.42 -2.06 -5.72
CA ILE A 31 -1.55 -0.65 -5.35
C ILE A 31 -0.29 -0.17 -4.64
N ASN A 32 0.16 -0.86 -3.59
CA ASN A 32 1.34 -0.49 -2.84
C ASN A 32 2.60 -0.45 -3.70
N HIS A 33 2.75 -1.43 -4.60
CA HIS A 33 3.85 -1.44 -5.55
C HIS A 33 3.83 -0.21 -6.48
N SER A 34 2.67 0.13 -7.04
CA SER A 34 2.50 1.34 -7.85
C SER A 34 2.76 2.62 -7.07
N VAL A 35 2.29 2.72 -5.82
CA VAL A 35 2.51 3.87 -4.95
C VAL A 35 3.99 4.06 -4.64
N ILE A 36 4.72 2.98 -4.30
CA ILE A 36 6.17 3.03 -4.07
C ILE A 36 6.92 3.56 -5.30
N GLN A 37 6.48 3.20 -6.51
CA GLN A 37 7.06 3.71 -7.75
C GLN A 37 6.74 5.19 -7.99
N ILE A 38 5.49 5.60 -7.78
CA ILE A 38 5.05 7.00 -7.94
C ILE A 38 5.79 7.92 -6.98
N LEU A 39 5.92 7.51 -5.71
CA LEU A 39 6.69 8.23 -4.70
C LEU A 39 8.20 8.17 -4.94
N SER A 40 8.66 7.44 -5.98
CA SER A 40 10.08 7.34 -6.33
C SER A 40 10.98 6.84 -5.18
N LEU A 41 10.41 6.19 -4.15
CA LEU A 41 11.14 5.70 -2.98
C LEU A 41 12.36 4.83 -3.36
N PRO A 42 12.25 3.86 -4.30
CA PRO A 42 13.41 3.06 -4.71
C PRO A 42 14.52 3.92 -5.34
N LEU A 43 14.16 4.96 -6.09
CA LEU A 43 15.12 5.86 -6.73
C LEU A 43 15.79 6.77 -5.70
N LEU A 44 15.03 7.34 -4.77
CA LEU A 44 15.54 8.19 -3.70
C LEU A 44 16.54 7.44 -2.82
N ILE A 45 16.24 6.18 -2.47
CA ILE A 45 17.14 5.31 -1.70
C ILE A 45 18.38 4.94 -2.51
N ARG A 46 18.23 4.48 -3.76
CA ARG A 46 19.38 4.09 -4.62
C ARG A 46 20.32 5.25 -4.93
N THR A 47 19.80 6.46 -4.97
CA THR A 47 20.57 7.67 -5.28
C THR A 47 20.92 8.47 -4.04
N PHE A 48 20.66 8.00 -2.82
CA PHE A 48 20.74 8.79 -1.59
C PHE A 48 22.06 9.56 -1.44
N PHE A 49 23.19 8.88 -1.63
CA PHE A 49 24.53 9.47 -1.53
C PHE A 49 25.06 10.10 -2.84
N LYS A 50 24.26 10.08 -3.92
CA LYS A 50 24.65 10.71 -5.18
C LYS A 50 24.32 12.22 -5.13
N PRO A 51 25.21 13.08 -5.68
CA PRO A 51 24.92 14.50 -5.77
C PRO A 51 23.68 14.73 -6.62
N ILE A 52 22.89 15.76 -6.29
CA ILE A 52 21.72 16.16 -7.10
C ILE A 52 22.18 16.63 -8.49
N LYS A 53 23.27 17.39 -8.53
CA LYS A 53 23.86 17.94 -9.75
C LYS A 53 25.32 17.53 -9.85
N ASN A 54 25.72 17.10 -11.05
CA ASN A 54 27.11 16.76 -11.33
C ASN A 54 27.96 18.03 -11.36
N GLU A 55 28.71 18.28 -10.29
CA GLU A 55 29.66 19.37 -10.21
C GLU A 55 31.09 18.85 -10.44
N TYR A 56 31.89 19.61 -11.19
CA TYR A 56 33.29 19.23 -11.47
C TYR A 56 34.27 19.80 -10.43
N ARG A 57 33.83 20.83 -9.69
CA ARG A 57 34.64 21.50 -8.67
C ARG A 57 34.56 20.74 -7.35
N LYS A 58 35.66 20.13 -6.92
CA LYS A 58 35.74 19.26 -5.73
C LYS A 58 35.05 19.83 -4.47
N GLY A 59 35.19 21.13 -4.19
CA GLY A 59 34.55 21.76 -3.04
C GLY A 59 33.01 21.87 -3.14
N LEU A 60 32.48 22.04 -4.36
CA LEU A 60 31.04 22.11 -4.61
C LEU A 60 30.40 20.71 -4.70
N VAL A 61 31.18 19.68 -5.03
CA VAL A 61 30.69 18.29 -5.03
C VAL A 61 30.23 17.86 -3.64
N ALA A 62 31.05 18.09 -2.62
CA ALA A 62 30.72 17.74 -1.24
C ALA A 62 29.46 18.48 -0.75
N PHE A 63 29.34 19.76 -1.11
CA PHE A 63 28.15 20.57 -0.82
C PHE A 63 26.89 20.01 -1.52
N SER A 64 26.98 19.67 -2.81
CA SER A 64 25.86 19.09 -3.57
C SER A 64 25.43 17.71 -3.06
N ILE A 65 26.36 16.91 -2.52
CA ILE A 65 26.04 15.64 -1.85
C ILE A 65 25.32 15.93 -0.53
N GLY A 66 25.85 16.83 0.30
CA GLY A 66 25.26 17.19 1.60
C GLY A 66 23.84 17.75 1.46
N MET A 67 23.65 18.72 0.56
CA MET A 67 22.30 19.24 0.23
C MET A 67 21.40 18.11 -0.31
N GLY A 68 21.96 17.25 -1.17
CA GLY A 68 21.25 16.08 -1.71
C GLY A 68 20.70 15.16 -0.63
N ILE A 69 21.50 14.86 0.39
CA ILE A 69 21.08 14.05 1.53
C ILE A 69 19.95 14.74 2.29
N VAL A 70 20.08 16.03 2.62
CA VAL A 70 19.05 16.76 3.38
C VAL A 70 17.71 16.75 2.64
N VAL A 71 17.71 17.09 1.35
CA VAL A 71 16.49 17.11 0.53
C VAL A 71 15.89 15.72 0.38
N LYS A 72 16.70 14.70 0.08
CA LYS A 72 16.21 13.32 -0.08
C LYS A 72 15.67 12.74 1.22
N THR A 73 16.27 13.05 2.37
CA THR A 73 15.73 12.66 3.68
C THR A 73 14.36 13.27 3.91
N ALA A 74 14.17 14.56 3.61
CA ALA A 74 12.87 15.21 3.74
C ALA A 74 11.82 14.59 2.81
N LEU A 75 12.17 14.32 1.55
CA LEU A 75 11.28 13.67 0.59
C LEU A 75 10.91 12.26 1.04
N ILE A 76 11.90 11.42 1.36
CA ILE A 76 11.68 10.05 1.85
C ILE A 76 10.77 10.06 3.09
N PHE A 77 10.97 11.00 4.01
CA PHE A 77 10.14 11.11 5.20
C PHE A 77 8.67 11.40 4.87
N VAL A 78 8.41 12.37 3.99
CA VAL A 78 7.06 12.70 3.52
C VAL A 78 6.44 11.51 2.77
N ASP A 79 7.21 10.86 1.90
CA ASP A 79 6.76 9.69 1.14
C ASP A 79 6.37 8.52 2.07
N LEU A 80 7.14 8.29 3.14
CA LEU A 80 6.82 7.27 4.15
C LEU A 80 5.55 7.59 4.93
N ILE A 81 5.27 8.87 5.23
CA ILE A 81 4.01 9.27 5.87
C ILE A 81 2.83 8.99 4.94
N ILE A 82 2.93 9.39 3.67
CA ILE A 82 1.89 9.16 2.66
C ILE A 82 1.65 7.66 2.48
N PHE A 83 2.73 6.88 2.33
CA PHE A 83 2.65 5.44 2.18
C PHE A 83 2.04 4.76 3.42
N GLY A 84 2.43 5.20 4.62
CA GLY A 84 1.84 4.72 5.88
C GLY A 84 0.34 5.02 5.98
N PHE A 85 -0.09 6.20 5.54
CA PHE A 85 -1.51 6.56 5.49
C PHE A 85 -2.29 5.67 4.50
N ILE A 86 -1.73 5.35 3.34
CA ILE A 86 -2.36 4.44 2.37
C ILE A 86 -2.52 3.05 2.97
N ILE A 87 -1.47 2.49 3.59
CA ILE A 87 -1.55 1.19 4.28
C ILE A 87 -2.62 1.21 5.37
N PHE A 88 -2.72 2.29 6.13
CA PHE A 88 -3.76 2.45 7.15
C PHE A 88 -5.17 2.40 6.55
N LEU A 89 -5.41 3.06 5.41
CA LEU A 89 -6.68 3.00 4.70
C LEU A 89 -6.97 1.59 4.17
N GLU A 90 -5.99 0.91 3.58
CA GLU A 90 -6.15 -0.48 3.11
C GLU A 90 -6.53 -1.41 4.26
N PHE A 91 -5.91 -1.23 5.42
CA PHE A 91 -6.23 -1.98 6.63
C PHE A 91 -7.68 -1.74 7.10
N LEU A 92 -8.13 -0.47 7.11
CA LEU A 92 -9.53 -0.15 7.42
C LEU A 92 -10.51 -0.78 6.43
N VAL A 93 -10.21 -0.71 5.13
CA VAL A 93 -11.02 -1.34 4.07
C VAL A 93 -11.08 -2.85 4.28
N PHE A 94 -9.96 -3.49 4.64
CA PHE A 94 -9.92 -4.92 4.91
C PHE A 94 -10.79 -5.32 6.11
N ILE A 95 -10.71 -4.57 7.22
CA ILE A 95 -11.56 -4.77 8.39
C ILE A 95 -13.03 -4.64 7.98
N LEU A 96 -13.40 -3.53 7.34
CA LEU A 96 -14.78 -3.29 6.90
C LEU A 96 -15.27 -4.42 5.99
N PHE A 97 -14.42 -4.90 5.09
CA PHE A 97 -14.73 -6.02 4.21
C PHE A 97 -14.99 -7.32 4.98
N ILE A 98 -14.15 -7.67 5.98
CA ILE A 98 -14.36 -8.87 6.80
C ILE A 98 -15.68 -8.78 7.60
N TRP A 99 -15.99 -7.60 8.13
CA TRP A 99 -17.19 -7.41 8.97
C TRP A 99 -18.48 -7.24 8.16
N TRP A 100 -18.40 -6.96 6.86
CA TRP A 100 -19.54 -6.69 6.00
C TRP A 100 -20.65 -7.78 6.02
N PRO A 101 -20.36 -9.09 5.99
CA PRO A 101 -21.38 -10.13 6.09
C PRO A 101 -22.13 -10.08 7.42
N PHE A 102 -21.42 -9.83 8.50
CA PHE A 102 -22.04 -9.74 9.82
C PHE A 102 -22.97 -8.54 9.91
N ILE A 103 -22.53 -7.38 9.40
CA ILE A 103 -23.32 -6.15 9.35
C ILE A 103 -24.60 -6.35 8.51
N THR A 104 -24.48 -6.99 7.35
CA THR A 104 -25.65 -7.22 6.48
C THR A 104 -26.65 -8.20 7.10
N ILE A 105 -26.17 -9.25 7.75
CA ILE A 105 -27.01 -10.18 8.51
C ILE A 105 -27.72 -9.42 9.64
N THR A 106 -27.01 -8.65 10.46
CA THR A 106 -27.63 -7.94 11.58
C THR A 106 -28.67 -6.92 11.13
N ILE A 107 -28.41 -6.17 10.05
CA ILE A 107 -29.37 -5.22 9.48
C ILE A 107 -30.64 -5.94 8.99
N LEU A 108 -30.52 -7.14 8.42
CA LEU A 108 -31.66 -7.89 7.90
C LEU A 108 -32.59 -8.41 9.01
N PHE A 109 -32.06 -8.62 10.22
CA PHE A 109 -32.80 -9.15 11.38
C PHE A 109 -33.17 -8.07 12.41
N LEU A 110 -32.91 -6.79 12.11
CA LEU A 110 -33.28 -5.64 12.94
C LEU A 110 -34.56 -4.99 12.40
#